data_AF-A0A1C0UZS2-F1
#
_entry.id   AF-A0A1C0UZS2-F1
#
_cell.length_a   1.000
_cell.length_b   1.000
_cell.length_c   1.000
_cell.angle_alpha   90.00
_cell.angle_beta   90.00
_cell.angle_gamma   90.00
#
_symmetry.space_group_name_H-M   'P 1'
#
loop_
_entity.id
_entity.type
_entity.pdbx_description
1 polymer ?
#
loop_
_entity_poly.entity_id
_entity_poly.type
_entity_poly.pdbx_seq_one_letter_code
_entity_poly.pdbx_strand_id
1 'polypeptide(L)'
;MEISVTFLPDQVTVSAQPGEMLLTVADRAGVAIPTGCLMGSCHACEVDWAAQPLPSPDRPDPSAAPDRSEDPQTVCACISAVPTGISALTVNLGIDPTW
;
A
#
# COMPACT_ATOMS: atom_id res chain seq x y z
N MET A 1 -1.71 5.32 -17.33
CA MET A 1 -0.55 5.37 -16.43
C MET A 1 -0.59 4.09 -15.61
N GLU A 2 0.51 3.36 -15.56
CA GLU A 2 0.61 2.03 -14.97
C GLU A 2 1.53 2.11 -13.75
N ILE A 3 1.11 1.53 -12.62
CA ILE A 3 1.85 1.53 -11.36
C ILE A 3 2.30 0.11 -11.09
N SER A 4 3.60 -0.08 -10.86
CA SER A 4 4.14 -1.39 -10.49
C SER A 4 3.94 -1.63 -9.00
N VAL A 5 3.01 -2.51 -8.66
CA VAL A 5 2.71 -2.90 -7.28
C VAL A 5 3.44 -4.20 -6.97
N THR A 6 4.26 -4.22 -5.92
CA THR A 6 5.02 -5.40 -5.48
C THR A 6 4.53 -5.87 -4.12
N PHE A 7 4.08 -7.11 -4.03
CA PHE A 7 3.57 -7.73 -2.81
C PHE A 7 4.67 -8.55 -2.11
N LEU A 8 4.90 -8.29 -0.82
CA LEU A 8 5.82 -9.02 0.04
C LEU A 8 5.04 -9.82 1.10
N PRO A 9 5.49 -11.03 1.49
CA PRO A 9 6.78 -11.66 1.21
C PRO A 9 6.86 -12.45 -0.12
N ASP A 10 5.75 -12.60 -0.84
CA ASP A 10 5.67 -13.45 -2.04
C ASP A 10 6.47 -12.92 -3.25
N GLN A 11 6.99 -11.70 -3.16
CA GLN A 11 7.77 -11.02 -4.22
C GLN A 11 7.00 -10.95 -5.56
N VAL A 12 5.66 -10.83 -5.50
CA VAL A 12 4.81 -10.78 -6.70
C VAL A 12 4.67 -9.35 -7.16
N THR A 13 5.06 -9.08 -8.41
CA THR A 13 4.85 -7.77 -9.04
C THR A 13 3.70 -7.83 -10.03
N VAL A 14 2.75 -6.91 -9.89
CA VAL A 14 1.61 -6.74 -10.79
C VAL A 14 1.48 -5.28 -11.20
N SER A 15 1.01 -5.06 -12.42
CA SER A 15 0.64 -3.74 -12.91
C SER A 15 -0.79 -3.41 -12.45
N ALA A 16 -0.96 -2.23 -11.85
CA ALA A 16 -2.26 -1.72 -11.41
C ALA A 16 -2.53 -0.31 -11.96
N GLN A 17 -3.81 0.01 -12.08
CA GLN A 17 -4.24 1.35 -12.45
C GLN A 17 -4.48 2.21 -11.20
N PRO A 18 -4.14 3.52 -11.22
CA PRO A 18 -4.49 4.41 -10.13
C PRO A 18 -5.99 4.44 -9.90
N GLY A 19 -6.42 4.33 -8.64
CA GLY A 19 -7.83 4.24 -8.26
C GLY A 19 -8.41 2.82 -8.29
N GLU A 20 -7.66 1.82 -8.73
CA GLU A 20 -8.06 0.41 -8.60
C GLU A 20 -7.97 -0.04 -7.14
N MET A 21 -8.87 -0.91 -6.71
CA MET A 21 -8.91 -1.40 -5.33
C MET A 21 -7.72 -2.32 -5.06
N LEU A 22 -6.99 -2.12 -3.97
CA LEU A 22 -5.84 -2.96 -3.60
C LEU A 22 -6.23 -4.43 -3.47
N LEU A 23 -7.42 -4.72 -2.94
CA LEU A 23 -7.95 -6.07 -2.85
C LEU A 23 -8.10 -6.75 -4.23
N THR A 24 -8.59 -6.02 -5.24
CA THR A 24 -8.73 -6.54 -6.61
C THR A 24 -7.38 -6.76 -7.26
N VAL A 25 -6.43 -5.85 -7.04
CA VAL A 25 -5.06 -5.97 -7.57
C VAL A 25 -4.34 -7.18 -6.94
N ALA A 26 -4.52 -7.40 -5.64
CA ALA A 26 -3.96 -8.55 -4.93
C ALA A 26 -4.54 -9.88 -5.41
N ASP A 27 -5.88 -9.98 -5.55
CA ASP A 27 -6.55 -11.17 -6.10
C ASP A 27 -6.04 -11.51 -7.52
N ARG A 28 -5.92 -10.49 -8.38
CA ARG A 28 -5.33 -10.64 -9.73
C ARG A 28 -3.88 -11.08 -9.71
N ALA A 29 -3.12 -10.66 -8.70
CA ALA A 29 -1.74 -11.07 -8.49
C ALA A 29 -1.63 -12.48 -7.88
N GLY A 30 -2.74 -13.10 -7.47
CA GLY A 30 -2.73 -14.38 -6.75
C GLY A 30 -2.36 -14.24 -5.27
N VAL A 31 -2.38 -13.02 -4.74
CA VAL A 31 -2.04 -12.69 -3.35
C VAL A 31 -3.31 -12.71 -2.51
N ALA A 32 -3.40 -13.69 -1.60
CA ALA A 32 -4.54 -13.81 -0.70
C ALA A 32 -4.41 -12.88 0.50
N ILE A 33 -5.14 -11.75 0.48
CA ILE A 33 -5.27 -10.87 1.65
C ILE A 33 -6.41 -11.41 2.52
N PRO A 34 -6.18 -11.69 3.81
CA PRO A 34 -7.27 -12.11 4.69
C PRO A 34 -8.33 -11.00 4.78
N THR A 35 -9.54 -11.28 4.31
CA THR A 35 -10.67 -10.35 4.39
C THR A 35 -11.68 -10.82 5.43
N GLY A 36 -12.05 -9.94 6.35
CA GLY A 36 -13.13 -10.19 7.32
C GLY A 36 -14.42 -9.47 6.91
N CYS A 37 -14.55 -8.21 7.30
CA CYS A 37 -15.78 -7.43 7.16
C CYS A 37 -15.90 -6.62 5.85
N LEU A 38 -14.82 -6.47 5.07
CA LEU A 38 -14.79 -5.62 3.85
C LEU A 38 -15.20 -4.14 4.05
N MET A 39 -15.28 -3.70 5.30
CA MET A 39 -15.69 -2.34 5.68
C MET A 39 -14.58 -1.59 6.44
N GLY A 40 -13.37 -2.16 6.51
CA GLY A 40 -12.24 -1.58 7.27
C GLY A 40 -12.37 -1.64 8.79
N SER A 41 -13.47 -2.17 9.34
CA SER A 41 -13.72 -2.21 10.80
C SER A 41 -13.03 -3.38 11.51
N CYS A 42 -12.78 -4.49 10.81
CA CYS A 42 -12.18 -5.69 11.39
C CYS A 42 -10.65 -5.67 11.43
N HIS A 43 -10.00 -4.74 10.71
CA HIS A 43 -8.54 -4.67 10.51
C HIS A 43 -7.89 -5.96 9.96
N ALA A 44 -8.66 -6.99 9.62
CA ALA A 44 -8.14 -8.21 8.98
C ALA A 44 -7.43 -7.95 7.65
N CYS A 45 -7.86 -6.91 6.91
CA CYS A 45 -7.30 -6.54 5.61
C CYS A 45 -6.16 -5.51 5.73
N GLU A 46 -5.57 -5.36 6.91
CA GLU A 46 -4.50 -4.41 7.16
C GLU A 46 -3.22 -4.84 6.44
N VAL A 47 -2.66 -3.91 5.69
CA VAL A 47 -1.41 -4.08 4.95
C VAL A 47 -0.58 -2.84 5.11
N ASP A 48 0.71 -3.05 5.10
CA ASP A 48 1.69 -2.01 5.22
C ASP A 48 2.21 -1.66 3.83
N TRP A 49 2.13 -0.40 3.41
CA TRP A 49 2.45 -0.01 2.04
C TRP A 49 3.43 1.17 2.02
N ALA A 50 4.48 1.01 1.21
CA ALA A 50 5.53 2.00 1.04
C ALA A 50 5.48 2.53 -0.39
N ALA A 51 4.94 3.73 -0.53
CA ALA A 51 4.93 4.49 -1.76
C ALA A 51 6.26 5.23 -1.92
N GLN A 52 6.79 5.27 -3.14
CA GLN A 52 7.95 6.11 -3.46
C GLN A 52 7.44 7.44 -4.00
N PRO A 53 7.30 8.51 -3.17
CA PRO A 53 6.82 9.79 -3.68
C PRO A 53 7.84 10.40 -4.63
N LEU A 54 7.36 11.07 -5.67
CA LEU A 54 8.20 11.90 -6.52
C LEU A 54 8.76 13.07 -5.67
N PRO A 55 10.05 13.43 -5.80
CA PRO A 55 10.67 14.47 -4.99
C PRO A 55 9.96 15.80 -5.22
N SER A 56 9.29 16.31 -4.18
CA SER A 56 8.61 17.60 -4.22
C SER A 56 9.58 18.71 -3.77
N PRO A 57 9.83 19.76 -4.58
CA PRO A 57 10.80 20.81 -4.26
C PRO A 57 10.30 21.90 -3.31
N ASP A 58 9.05 21.83 -2.82
CA ASP A 58 8.36 22.96 -2.17
C ASP A 58 7.83 22.58 -0.78
N ARG A 59 8.69 22.56 0.25
CA ARG A 59 8.24 22.72 1.65
C ARG A 59 9.35 23.15 2.61
N PRO A 60 9.38 24.43 3.01
CA PRO A 60 10.28 24.95 4.05
C PRO A 60 9.49 25.34 5.30
N ASP A 61 9.14 24.38 6.16
CA ASP A 61 8.65 24.67 7.53
C ASP A 61 9.44 23.84 8.56
N PRO A 62 10.20 24.47 9.48
CA PRO A 62 11.03 23.76 10.46
C PRO A 62 10.31 23.41 11.78
N SER A 63 9.00 23.71 11.93
CA SER A 63 8.21 23.37 13.14
C SER A 63 7.17 22.27 12.92
N ALA A 64 6.80 21.97 11.67
CA ALA A 64 6.30 20.64 11.33
C ALA A 64 7.54 19.72 11.33
N ALA A 65 7.72 18.88 12.35
CA ALA A 65 8.71 17.81 12.26
C ALA A 65 8.57 17.16 10.87
N PRO A 66 9.65 16.89 10.13
CA PRO A 66 9.54 16.04 8.96
C PRO A 66 9.03 14.71 9.51
N ASP A 67 7.71 14.50 9.46
CA ASP A 67 7.15 13.17 9.64
C ASP A 67 7.83 12.37 8.55
N ARG A 68 8.74 11.52 8.98
CA ARG A 68 9.84 10.96 8.20
C ARG A 68 9.21 10.04 7.15
N SER A 69 8.70 10.61 6.05
CA SER A 69 7.72 9.98 5.15
C SER A 69 8.33 8.89 4.23
N GLU A 70 9.33 8.18 4.74
CA GLU A 70 9.80 6.86 4.31
C GLU A 70 9.42 5.78 5.33
N ASP A 71 8.58 6.12 6.31
CA ASP A 71 7.99 5.13 7.20
C ASP A 71 6.80 4.48 6.44
N PRO A 72 6.75 3.13 6.41
CA PRO A 72 5.65 2.43 5.76
C PRO A 72 4.30 2.84 6.36
N GLN A 73 3.31 3.10 5.50
CA GLN A 73 1.98 3.47 5.96
C GLN A 73 1.15 2.20 6.14
N THR A 74 0.50 2.03 7.28
CA THR A 74 -0.41 0.90 7.48
C THR A 74 -1.83 1.29 7.08
N VAL A 75 -2.44 0.55 6.14
CA VAL A 75 -3.78 0.83 5.60
C VAL A 75 -4.61 -0.44 5.42
N CYS A 76 -5.94 -0.29 5.41
CA CYS A 76 -6.87 -1.37 5.12
C CYS A 76 -7.03 -1.58 3.60
N ALA A 77 -6.45 -2.65 3.03
CA ALA A 77 -6.54 -2.98 1.60
C ALA A 77 -7.98 -3.13 1.07
N CYS A 78 -8.93 -3.45 1.95
CA CYS A 78 -10.33 -3.61 1.59
C CYS A 78 -11.08 -2.28 1.37
N ILE A 79 -10.52 -1.13 1.77
CA ILE A 79 -11.09 0.20 1.53
C ILE A 79 -10.11 1.19 0.89
N SER A 80 -8.84 0.77 0.75
CA SER A 80 -7.80 1.57 0.11
C SER A 80 -7.68 1.25 -1.38
N ALA A 81 -7.51 2.29 -2.18
CA ALA A 81 -7.20 2.19 -3.60
C ALA A 81 -5.72 2.52 -3.85
N VAL A 82 -5.20 2.07 -4.99
CA VAL A 82 -3.85 2.43 -5.44
C VAL A 82 -3.77 3.94 -5.63
N PRO A 83 -2.83 4.66 -4.99
CA PRO A 83 -2.77 6.12 -5.12
C PRO A 83 -2.27 6.53 -6.50
N THR A 84 -2.54 7.78 -6.84
CA THR A 84 -1.97 8.47 -8.00
C THR A 84 -0.69 9.22 -7.64
N GLY A 85 0.21 9.42 -8.60
CA GLY A 85 1.40 10.27 -8.42
C GLY A 85 2.67 9.53 -8.00
N ILE A 86 2.65 8.20 -8.04
CA ILE A 86 3.81 7.32 -7.81
C ILE A 86 3.99 6.37 -8.99
N SER A 87 5.23 5.93 -9.22
CA SER A 87 5.56 4.99 -10.30
C SER A 87 5.66 3.55 -9.82
N ALA A 88 5.97 3.35 -8.54
CA ALA A 88 6.08 2.04 -7.92
C ALA A 88 5.54 2.07 -6.50
N LEU A 89 4.89 0.96 -6.13
CA LEU A 89 4.32 0.74 -4.82
C LEU A 89 4.76 -0.60 -4.26
N THR A 90 5.19 -0.63 -3.01
CA THR A 90 5.45 -1.89 -2.30
C THR A 90 4.37 -2.10 -1.25
N VAL A 91 3.74 -3.28 -1.24
CA VAL A 91 2.73 -3.68 -0.26
C VAL A 91 3.26 -4.87 0.51
N ASN A 92 3.56 -4.67 1.78
CA ASN A 92 3.93 -5.68 2.74
C ASN A 92 2.67 -6.17 3.46
N LEU A 93 2.38 -7.47 3.30
CA LEU A 93 1.20 -8.09 3.89
C LEU A 93 1.32 -8.30 5.40
N GLY A 94 2.44 -7.92 6.01
CA GLY A 94 2.58 -7.91 7.48
C GLY A 94 2.13 -9.23 8.11
N ILE A 95 2.45 -10.36 7.46
CA ILE A 95 2.22 -11.67 8.06
C ILE A 95 3.27 -11.78 9.16
N ASP A 96 2.94 -11.30 10.37
CA ASP A 96 3.60 -11.74 11.58
C ASP A 96 3.25 -13.22 11.75
N PRO A 97 4.18 -14.16 11.50
CA PRO A 97 3.91 -15.59 11.54
C PRO A 97 3.92 -16.14 12.99
N THR A 98 3.80 -15.26 14.00
CA THR A 98 3.95 -15.62 15.43
C THR A 98 2.62 -15.80 16.17
N TRP A 99 1.55 -16.20 15.48
CA TRP A 99 0.37 -16.78 16.13
C TRP A 99 0.05 -18.16 15.56
#